data_AF-A0A955J8J8-F1
#
_entry.id   AF-A0A955J8J8-F1
#
_cell.length_a   1.000
_cell.length_b   1.000
_cell.length_c   1.000
_cell.angle_alpha   90.00
_cell.angle_beta   90.00
_cell.angle_gamma   90.00
#
_symmetry.space_group_name_H-M   'P 1'
#
loop_
_entity.id
_entity.type
_entity.pdbx_description
1 polymer ?
#
loop_
_entity_poly.entity_id
_entity_poly.type
_entity_poly.pdbx_seq_one_letter_code
_entity_poly.pdbx_strand_id
1 'polypeptide(L)'
;MRDHVRALLVGGVAVLVFSGCISNDCCKARSKAKEAAEAAPEVLPGDPVIVVQDAPVYVEDVYVEGAPVYVPAPAPAPAVVASKTSKPARRPSATLSRPGFQVFEDDGRIWVLRDGSEDLKEFLAVGEPAKSVTLIGVGPGGRTVRGPDKATIGAWLGAFGSVAGRSTAYGRPGFDVFERDGRLWVFASDSKDLESFLAHGEPAKSVTLVGAGPEGRTLIGPSREVLDSYRASIRYGAPGFAVFLDDGRLWVLREGSDDLKDFLSVGEPAKSVTLIGVGPDGQTVRAPDRATADAWLAAIR
;
A
#
# COMPACT_ATOMS: atom_id res chain seq x y z
N MET A 1 -26.27 13.32 -12.46
CA MET A 1 -26.45 14.07 -11.20
C MET A 1 -26.43 15.55 -11.57
N ARG A 2 -27.40 16.35 -11.14
CA ARG A 2 -27.48 17.78 -11.49
C ARG A 2 -26.61 18.54 -10.49
N ASP A 3 -25.53 19.15 -10.96
CA ASP A 3 -24.67 19.98 -10.13
C ASP A 3 -25.40 21.29 -9.78
N HIS A 4 -25.49 21.58 -8.48
CA HIS A 4 -26.11 22.80 -7.97
C HIS A 4 -25.06 23.90 -7.82
N VAL A 5 -24.86 24.70 -8.86
CA VAL A 5 -24.21 26.01 -8.72
C VAL A 5 -25.26 27.00 -8.22
N ARG A 6 -25.05 27.58 -7.04
CA ARG A 6 -25.86 28.68 -6.53
C ARG A 6 -25.04 29.96 -6.56
N ALA A 7 -25.52 30.94 -7.30
CA ALA A 7 -25.05 32.32 -7.19
C ALA A 7 -25.82 33.00 -6.06
N LEU A 8 -25.09 33.59 -5.12
CA LEU A 8 -25.66 34.35 -4.01
C LEU A 8 -25.14 35.79 -4.10
N LEU A 9 -26.05 36.75 -4.11
CA LEU A 9 -25.73 38.17 -3.98
C LEU A 9 -25.75 38.53 -2.50
N VAL A 10 -24.60 38.90 -1.94
CA VAL A 10 -24.48 39.39 -0.57
C VAL A 10 -23.87 40.79 -0.65
N GLY A 11 -24.65 41.80 -0.26
CA GLY A 11 -24.18 43.19 -0.26
C GLY A 11 -23.83 43.76 -1.64
N GLY A 12 -24.47 43.29 -2.71
CA GLY A 12 -24.17 43.72 -4.09
C GLY A 12 -23.04 42.96 -4.77
N VAL A 13 -22.34 42.08 -4.04
CA VAL A 13 -21.25 41.25 -4.57
C VAL A 13 -21.77 39.85 -4.89
N ALA A 14 -21.52 39.38 -6.11
CA ALA A 14 -21.89 38.05 -6.56
C ALA A 14 -20.87 37.02 -6.09
N VAL A 15 -21.30 36.08 -5.23
CA VAL A 15 -20.48 34.99 -4.70
C VAL A 15 -20.96 33.67 -5.30
N LEU A 16 -20.06 32.95 -5.97
CA LEU A 16 -20.31 31.62 -6.53
C LEU A 16 -19.75 30.56 -5.57
N VAL A 17 -20.63 29.75 -4.99
CA VAL A 17 -20.24 28.68 -4.08
C VAL A 17 -20.36 27.34 -4.81
N PHE A 18 -19.25 26.61 -4.87
CA PHE A 18 -19.20 25.26 -5.42
C PHE A 18 -19.08 24.27 -4.25
N SER A 19 -20.06 23.39 -4.08
CA SER A 19 -20.04 22.39 -3.00
C SER A 19 -19.64 21.03 -3.56
N GLY A 20 -18.46 20.54 -3.13
CA GLY A 20 -18.00 19.15 -3.16
C GLY A 20 -18.03 18.41 -4.51
N CYS A 21 -16.88 18.29 -5.20
CA CYS A 21 -16.70 17.33 -6.30
C CYS A 21 -15.21 16.96 -6.51
N ILE A 22 -14.91 15.65 -6.60
CA ILE A 22 -13.54 15.07 -6.68
C ILE A 22 -13.25 14.47 -8.10
N SER A 23 -14.14 14.66 -9.08
CA SER A 23 -13.96 14.06 -10.42
C SER A 23 -13.20 14.94 -11.41
N ASN A 24 -12.49 14.29 -12.35
CA ASN A 24 -11.62 14.94 -13.34
C ASN A 24 -12.39 15.81 -14.37
N ASP A 25 -13.67 15.51 -14.60
CA ASP A 25 -14.53 16.30 -15.48
C ASP A 25 -14.95 17.65 -14.86
N CYS A 26 -14.95 17.76 -13.53
CA CYS A 26 -15.22 19.01 -12.81
C CYS A 26 -14.09 20.03 -12.95
N CYS A 27 -12.82 19.58 -13.04
CA CYS A 27 -11.68 20.47 -13.28
C CYS A 27 -11.78 21.20 -14.63
N LYS A 28 -12.29 20.51 -15.66
CA LYS A 28 -12.53 21.13 -17.00
C LYS A 28 -13.70 22.10 -16.99
N ALA A 29 -14.75 21.85 -16.20
CA ALA A 29 -15.86 22.80 -16.05
C ALA A 29 -15.43 24.06 -15.27
N ARG A 30 -14.57 23.89 -14.25
CA ARG A 30 -14.01 24.97 -13.45
C ARG A 30 -13.06 25.87 -14.26
N SER A 31 -12.23 25.30 -15.14
CA SER A 31 -11.37 26.11 -16.03
C SER A 31 -12.21 26.93 -17.01
N LYS A 32 -13.28 26.35 -17.56
CA LYS A 32 -14.17 27.05 -18.51
C LYS A 32 -15.00 28.15 -17.86
N ALA A 33 -15.41 28.00 -16.60
CA ALA A 33 -16.10 29.04 -15.83
C ALA A 33 -15.16 30.19 -15.44
N LYS A 34 -13.88 29.90 -15.17
CA LYS A 34 -12.84 30.91 -14.95
C LYS A 34 -12.60 31.75 -16.20
N GLU A 35 -12.50 31.10 -17.36
CA GLU A 35 -12.34 31.76 -18.67
C GLU A 35 -13.55 32.64 -19.03
N ALA A 36 -14.76 32.25 -18.64
CA ALA A 36 -15.98 33.06 -18.85
C ALA A 36 -16.07 34.27 -17.89
N ALA A 37 -15.52 34.18 -16.67
CA ALA A 37 -15.47 35.31 -15.74
C ALA A 37 -14.42 36.36 -16.16
N GLU A 38 -13.37 35.93 -16.85
CA GLU A 38 -12.30 36.80 -17.36
C GLU A 38 -12.68 37.52 -18.68
N ALA A 39 -13.77 37.10 -19.33
CA ALA A 39 -14.29 37.68 -20.57
C ALA A 39 -15.43 38.71 -20.38
N ALA A 40 -15.75 39.09 -19.14
CA ALA A 40 -16.77 40.10 -18.86
C ALA A 40 -16.21 41.54 -19.07
N PRO A 41 -16.97 42.46 -19.67
CA PRO A 41 -16.49 43.82 -19.96
C PRO A 41 -16.29 44.65 -18.68
N GLU A 42 -15.17 45.39 -18.67
CA GLU A 42 -14.76 46.49 -17.78
C GLU A 42 -15.74 46.85 -16.65
N VAL A 43 -15.47 46.32 -15.46
CA VAL A 43 -16.02 46.85 -14.20
C VAL A 43 -15.19 48.06 -13.80
N LEU A 44 -15.88 49.17 -13.51
CA LEU A 44 -15.31 50.44 -13.09
C LEU A 44 -14.37 50.28 -11.88
N PRO A 45 -13.31 51.10 -11.77
CA PRO A 45 -12.31 50.99 -10.70
C PRO A 45 -12.96 51.32 -9.34
N GLY A 46 -13.13 50.31 -8.49
CA GLY A 46 -13.63 50.52 -7.12
C GLY A 46 -13.93 49.27 -6.30
N ASP A 47 -14.32 48.15 -6.89
CA ASP A 47 -14.82 46.99 -6.12
C ASP A 47 -13.86 45.78 -6.15
N PRO A 48 -13.49 45.20 -4.99
CA PRO A 48 -12.63 44.02 -4.94
C PRO A 48 -13.42 42.74 -5.30
N VAL A 49 -12.92 42.01 -6.31
CA VAL A 49 -13.37 40.65 -6.61
C VAL A 49 -12.61 39.67 -5.70
N ILE A 50 -13.30 39.06 -4.74
CA ILE A 50 -12.70 38.07 -3.82
C ILE A 50 -12.95 36.66 -4.37
N VAL A 51 -11.89 36.00 -4.84
CA VAL A 51 -11.90 34.57 -5.16
C VAL A 51 -11.46 33.80 -3.91
N VAL A 52 -12.41 33.20 -3.19
CA VAL A 52 -12.12 32.37 -2.01
C VAL A 52 -11.78 30.95 -2.47
N GLN A 53 -10.53 30.53 -2.27
CA GLN A 53 -10.12 29.11 -2.35
C GLN A 53 -10.11 28.50 -0.94
N ASP A 54 -10.48 27.23 -0.86
CA ASP A 54 -10.69 26.43 0.37
C ASP A 54 -9.66 26.64 1.49
N ALA A 55 -9.94 27.59 2.39
CA ALA A 55 -9.25 27.76 3.66
C ALA A 55 -10.29 27.96 4.78
N PRO A 56 -10.05 27.43 5.99
CA PRO A 56 -10.93 27.68 7.13
C PRO A 56 -10.91 29.17 7.46
N VAL A 57 -12.08 29.80 7.37
CA VAL A 57 -12.30 31.21 7.68
C VAL A 57 -12.07 31.43 9.17
N TYR A 58 -10.97 32.12 9.52
CA TYR A 58 -10.90 32.85 10.77
C TYR A 58 -11.68 34.15 10.58
N VAL A 59 -12.73 34.32 11.39
CA VAL A 59 -13.44 35.59 11.49
C VAL A 59 -12.59 36.49 12.36
N GLU A 60 -11.98 37.52 11.76
CA GLU A 60 -11.37 38.61 12.52
C GLU A 60 -12.47 39.49 13.12
N ASP A 61 -12.25 39.86 14.38
CA ASP A 61 -13.19 40.58 15.24
C ASP A 61 -13.57 41.96 14.70
N VAL A 62 -14.88 42.21 14.68
CA VAL A 62 -15.48 43.54 14.49
C VAL A 62 -15.28 44.32 15.80
N TYR A 63 -14.43 45.35 15.77
CA TYR A 63 -14.33 46.32 16.85
C TYR A 63 -15.54 47.26 16.83
N VAL A 64 -16.39 47.15 17.84
CA VAL A 64 -17.38 48.18 18.20
C VAL A 64 -16.82 48.95 19.40
N GLU A 65 -16.59 50.25 19.22
CA GLU A 65 -16.19 51.16 20.30
C GLU A 65 -17.31 51.23 21.36
N GLY A 66 -17.11 50.48 22.46
CA GLY A 66 -17.97 50.48 23.63
C GLY A 66 -17.13 50.45 24.90
N ALA A 67 -17.47 51.32 25.86
CA ALA A 67 -16.75 51.54 27.11
C ALA A 67 -16.40 50.24 27.87
N PRO A 68 -15.25 50.20 28.60
CA PRO A 68 -14.77 48.99 29.24
C PRO A 68 -15.69 48.56 30.38
N VAL A 69 -16.38 47.45 30.20
CA VAL A 69 -17.06 46.74 31.28
C VAL A 69 -15.99 45.98 32.07
N TYR A 70 -15.77 46.38 33.32
CA TYR A 70 -14.89 45.68 34.25
C TYR A 70 -15.48 44.30 34.58
N VAL A 71 -14.91 43.25 33.98
CA VAL A 71 -15.17 41.86 34.36
C VAL A 71 -14.18 41.51 35.47
N PRO A 72 -14.64 41.19 36.70
CA PRO A 72 -13.74 40.79 37.78
C PRO A 72 -12.99 39.52 37.39
N ALA A 73 -11.68 39.50 37.69
CA ALA A 73 -10.79 38.39 37.41
C ALA A 73 -11.37 37.07 37.97
N PRO A 74 -11.47 35.99 37.17
CA PRO A 74 -11.91 34.70 37.66
C PRO A 74 -10.92 34.19 38.71
N ALA A 75 -11.45 33.68 39.83
CA ALA A 75 -10.66 33.09 40.90
C ALA A 75 -9.73 31.99 40.36
N PRO A 76 -8.50 31.85 40.90
CA PRO A 76 -7.56 30.84 40.44
C PRO A 76 -8.18 29.45 40.60
N ALA A 77 -8.32 28.74 39.48
CA ALA A 77 -8.77 27.36 39.47
C ALA A 77 -7.84 26.51 40.36
N PRO A 78 -8.39 25.54 41.13
CA PRO A 78 -7.57 24.63 41.92
C PRO A 78 -6.60 23.89 41.01
N ALA A 79 -5.33 23.83 41.43
CA ALA A 79 -4.28 23.13 40.73
C ALA A 79 -4.71 21.67 40.47
N VAL A 80 -4.92 21.34 39.20
CA VAL A 80 -5.16 19.98 38.75
C VAL A 80 -3.88 19.20 39.02
N VAL A 81 -3.91 18.39 40.06
CA VAL A 81 -2.85 17.41 40.35
C VAL A 81 -2.82 16.47 39.15
N ALA A 82 -1.75 16.54 38.36
CA ALA A 82 -1.54 15.69 37.20
C ALA A 82 -1.53 14.23 37.65
N SER A 83 -2.69 13.56 37.52
CA SER A 83 -2.79 12.12 37.64
C SER A 83 -1.98 11.52 36.50
N LYS A 84 -0.82 10.93 36.85
CA LYS A 84 -0.06 10.07 35.94
C LYS A 84 -0.99 8.97 35.45
N THR A 85 -1.53 9.14 34.25
CA THR A 85 -2.38 8.16 33.61
C THR A 85 -1.48 6.95 33.31
N SER A 86 -1.62 5.88 34.09
CA SER A 86 -0.97 4.61 33.79
C SER A 86 -1.52 4.12 32.45
N LYS A 87 -0.63 4.05 31.45
CA LYS A 87 -0.93 3.51 30.12
C LYS A 87 -1.54 2.10 30.27
N PRO A 88 -2.64 1.77 29.57
CA PRO A 88 -3.28 0.46 29.70
C PRO A 88 -2.28 -0.66 29.40
N ALA A 89 -2.39 -1.77 30.15
CA ALA A 89 -1.51 -2.92 30.03
C ALA A 89 -1.46 -3.41 28.58
N ARG A 90 -0.33 -3.18 27.90
CA ARG A 90 -0.11 -3.58 26.52
C ARG A 90 -0.09 -5.10 26.44
N ARG A 91 -1.04 -5.67 25.70
CA ARG A 91 -1.06 -7.10 25.39
C ARG A 91 -0.33 -7.35 24.07
N PRO A 92 0.44 -8.44 23.98
CA PRO A 92 1.00 -8.87 22.71
C PRO A 92 -0.14 -9.29 21.77
N SER A 93 0.03 -8.96 20.49
CA SER A 93 -0.84 -9.37 19.40
C SER A 93 -0.65 -10.86 19.17
N ALA A 94 -1.66 -11.66 19.53
CA ALA A 94 -1.64 -13.11 19.36
C ALA A 94 -1.57 -13.52 17.88
N THR A 95 -2.11 -12.70 16.97
CA THR A 95 -2.09 -12.91 15.53
C THR A 95 -0.72 -12.66 14.91
N LEU A 96 0.07 -11.77 15.51
CA LEU A 96 1.39 -11.38 14.97
C LEU A 96 2.59 -12.02 15.71
N SER A 97 2.37 -12.52 16.92
CA SER A 97 3.42 -13.16 17.74
C SER A 97 3.91 -14.47 17.12
N ARG A 98 5.22 -14.73 17.25
CA ARG A 98 5.91 -15.92 16.72
C ARG A 98 6.92 -16.43 17.74
N PRO A 99 7.34 -17.72 17.67
CA PRO A 99 8.36 -18.23 18.57
C PRO A 99 9.61 -17.33 18.56
N GLY A 100 9.99 -16.81 19.72
CA GLY A 100 11.15 -15.92 19.87
C GLY A 100 10.84 -14.43 19.66
N PHE A 101 9.61 -14.05 19.31
CA PHE A 101 9.20 -12.66 19.13
C PHE A 101 7.82 -12.36 19.75
N GLN A 102 7.79 -11.32 20.57
CA GLN A 102 6.56 -10.67 21.02
C GLN A 102 6.27 -9.43 20.20
N VAL A 103 5.06 -9.41 19.63
CA VAL A 103 4.59 -8.31 18.81
C VAL A 103 3.51 -7.54 19.52
N PHE A 104 3.58 -6.22 19.52
CA PHE A 104 2.55 -5.36 20.09
C PHE A 104 2.02 -4.40 19.05
N GLU A 105 0.74 -4.06 19.13
CA GLU A 105 0.17 -2.99 18.34
C GLU A 105 0.00 -1.76 19.23
N ASP A 106 0.70 -0.68 18.91
CA ASP A 106 0.58 0.59 19.63
C ASP A 106 0.63 1.74 18.64
N ASP A 107 -0.33 2.66 18.75
CA ASP A 107 -0.43 3.83 17.89
C ASP A 107 -0.46 3.49 16.38
N GLY A 108 -1.16 2.41 16.03
CA GLY A 108 -1.24 1.91 14.64
C GLY A 108 0.03 1.24 14.11
N ARG A 109 1.11 1.24 14.90
CA ARG A 109 2.41 0.65 14.55
C ARG A 109 2.56 -0.74 15.17
N ILE A 110 3.36 -1.55 14.50
CA ILE A 110 3.71 -2.90 14.95
C ILE A 110 5.05 -2.81 15.67
N TRP A 111 5.09 -3.14 16.95
CA TRP A 111 6.31 -3.24 17.74
C TRP A 111 6.77 -4.69 17.81
N VAL A 112 8.01 -4.95 17.42
CA VAL A 112 8.60 -6.29 17.34
C VAL A 112 9.77 -6.35 18.31
N LEU A 113 9.66 -7.24 19.28
CA LEU A 113 10.64 -7.40 20.36
C LEU A 113 10.96 -8.88 20.49
N ARG A 114 12.22 -9.22 20.80
CA ARG A 114 12.59 -10.61 21.08
C ARG A 114 12.05 -11.05 22.44
N ASP A 115 11.60 -12.29 22.53
CA ASP A 115 11.16 -12.88 23.79
C ASP A 115 12.30 -12.83 24.82
N GLY A 116 12.00 -12.31 26.03
CA GLY A 116 12.94 -12.22 27.13
C GLY A 116 14.03 -11.13 27.01
N SER A 117 14.02 -10.32 25.94
CA SER A 117 14.98 -9.21 25.76
C SER A 117 14.81 -8.10 26.81
N GLU A 118 15.89 -7.35 27.07
CA GLU A 118 15.81 -6.13 27.90
C GLU A 118 14.92 -5.08 27.24
N ASP A 119 14.96 -4.98 25.91
CA ASP A 119 14.09 -4.10 25.12
C ASP A 119 12.60 -4.41 25.35
N LEU A 120 12.24 -5.68 25.51
CA LEU A 120 10.87 -6.08 25.83
C LEU A 120 10.47 -5.60 27.23
N LYS A 121 11.36 -5.71 28.22
CA LYS A 121 11.11 -5.24 29.59
C LYS A 121 10.97 -3.71 29.62
N GLU A 122 11.85 -2.99 28.94
CA GLU A 122 11.78 -1.53 28.80
C GLU A 122 10.50 -1.10 28.09
N PHE A 123 10.13 -1.78 27.01
CA PHE A 123 8.91 -1.50 26.26
C PHE A 123 7.65 -1.72 27.10
N LEU A 124 7.62 -2.74 27.96
CA LEU A 124 6.50 -2.97 28.87
C LEU A 124 6.46 -1.95 30.03
N ALA A 125 7.61 -1.42 30.45
CA ALA A 125 7.70 -0.45 31.54
C ALA A 125 7.41 1.00 31.11
N VAL A 126 8.01 1.44 29.99
CA VAL A 126 8.03 2.85 29.56
C VAL A 126 7.23 3.07 28.27
N GLY A 127 7.08 2.03 27.45
CA GLY A 127 6.33 2.08 26.21
C GLY A 127 7.16 2.26 24.94
N GLU A 128 8.39 2.76 25.05
CA GLU A 128 9.37 2.82 23.97
C GLU A 128 10.73 2.40 24.54
N PRO A 129 11.48 1.50 23.88
CA PRO A 129 12.84 1.13 24.30
C PRO A 129 13.80 2.30 24.09
N ALA A 130 14.92 2.32 24.81
CA ALA A 130 15.93 3.38 24.68
C ALA A 130 16.47 3.55 23.24
N LYS A 131 16.48 2.47 22.47
CA LYS A 131 16.82 2.46 21.04
C LYS A 131 15.69 1.82 20.27
N SER A 132 15.21 2.51 19.23
CA SER A 132 14.28 1.90 18.29
C SER A 132 14.54 2.37 16.87
N VAL A 133 14.36 1.46 15.93
CA VAL A 133 14.35 1.73 14.50
C VAL A 133 12.91 1.67 14.02
N THR A 134 12.51 2.64 13.22
CA THR A 134 11.21 2.66 12.56
C THR A 134 11.41 2.35 11.08
N LEU A 135 10.71 1.32 10.61
CA LEU A 135 10.64 0.97 9.20
C LEU A 135 9.20 1.17 8.73
N ILE A 136 9.01 2.08 7.78
CA ILE A 136 7.68 2.47 7.28
C ILE A 136 7.30 1.53 6.14
N GLY A 137 6.05 1.04 6.14
CA GLY A 137 5.55 0.18 5.05
C GLY A 137 6.03 -1.27 5.09
N VAL A 138 6.83 -1.64 6.09
CA VAL A 138 7.48 -2.97 6.13
C VAL A 138 6.69 -4.03 6.89
N GLY A 139 5.58 -3.67 7.52
CA GLY A 139 4.75 -4.61 8.27
C GLY A 139 3.70 -5.28 7.40
N PRO A 140 3.09 -6.37 7.88
CA PRO A 140 1.89 -6.94 7.27
C PRO A 140 0.85 -5.87 6.96
N GLY A 141 0.36 -5.84 5.72
CA GLY A 141 -0.58 -4.82 5.24
C GLY A 141 0.03 -3.43 5.03
N GLY A 142 1.35 -3.31 4.83
CA GLY A 142 2.03 -2.03 4.63
C GLY A 142 2.13 -1.18 5.90
N ARG A 143 1.99 -1.79 7.08
CA ARG A 143 2.02 -1.08 8.36
C ARG A 143 3.45 -0.70 8.74
N THR A 144 3.60 0.34 9.56
CA THR A 144 4.91 0.73 10.11
C THR A 144 5.33 -0.24 11.20
N VAL A 145 6.57 -0.75 11.12
CA VAL A 145 7.16 -1.65 12.12
C VAL A 145 8.25 -0.93 12.89
N ARG A 146 8.26 -1.11 14.20
CA ARG A 146 9.29 -0.65 15.13
C ARG A 146 9.91 -1.82 15.85
N GLY A 147 11.19 -1.73 16.13
CA GLY A 147 11.93 -2.71 16.93
C GLY A 147 13.24 -2.10 17.41
N PRO A 148 13.99 -2.80 18.29
CA PRO A 148 15.23 -2.28 18.86
C PRO A 148 16.30 -2.02 17.78
N ASP A 149 16.32 -2.85 16.75
CA ASP A 149 17.26 -2.77 15.64
C ASP A 149 16.67 -3.37 14.34
N LYS A 150 17.31 -3.06 13.19
CA LYS A 150 16.88 -3.56 11.87
C LYS A 150 16.97 -5.09 11.75
N ALA A 151 17.92 -5.74 12.40
CA ALA A 151 18.11 -7.18 12.31
C ALA A 151 16.99 -7.92 13.07
N THR A 152 16.54 -7.39 14.21
CA THR A 152 15.38 -7.92 14.95
C THR A 152 14.10 -7.80 14.12
N ILE A 153 13.86 -6.65 13.48
CA ILE A 153 12.71 -6.47 12.60
C ILE A 153 12.81 -7.42 11.38
N GLY A 154 13.99 -7.51 10.76
CA GLY A 154 14.23 -8.40 9.62
C GLY A 154 14.03 -9.88 9.96
N ALA A 155 14.51 -10.32 11.12
CA ALA A 155 14.35 -11.70 11.59
C ALA A 155 12.89 -12.04 11.87
N TRP A 156 12.11 -11.11 12.45
CA TRP A 156 10.68 -11.30 12.62
C TRP A 156 9.93 -11.34 11.29
N LEU A 157 10.26 -10.44 10.34
CA LEU A 157 9.66 -10.44 9.00
C LEU A 157 9.96 -11.74 8.25
N GLY A 158 11.20 -12.23 8.33
CA GLY A 158 11.59 -13.54 7.80
C GLY A 158 10.79 -14.67 8.43
N ALA A 159 10.61 -14.65 9.76
CA ALA A 159 9.79 -15.63 10.48
C ALA A 159 8.28 -15.49 10.18
N PHE A 160 7.82 -14.33 9.71
CA PHE A 160 6.41 -14.09 9.40
C PHE A 160 6.01 -14.66 8.03
N GLY A 161 6.98 -14.97 7.15
CA GLY A 161 6.71 -15.26 5.74
C GLY A 161 6.02 -14.11 5.00
N SER A 162 5.75 -12.98 5.68
CA SER A 162 5.30 -11.72 5.11
C SER A 162 6.53 -10.85 5.01
N VAL A 163 7.06 -10.81 3.80
CA VAL A 163 8.10 -9.88 3.50
C VAL A 163 7.47 -8.49 3.42
N ALA A 164 8.04 -7.59 4.19
CA ALA A 164 7.78 -6.16 4.18
C ALA A 164 7.46 -5.57 2.80
N GLY A 165 6.29 -4.98 2.65
CA GLY A 165 5.86 -4.34 1.40
C GLY A 165 5.46 -5.32 0.29
N ARG A 166 5.40 -6.64 0.56
CA ARG A 166 4.86 -7.61 -0.39
C ARG A 166 3.35 -7.38 -0.55
N SER A 167 2.93 -7.09 -1.77
CA SER A 167 1.53 -6.88 -2.14
C SER A 167 0.78 -8.20 -2.19
N THR A 168 -0.30 -8.29 -1.41
CA THR A 168 -1.25 -9.41 -1.46
C THR A 168 -2.21 -9.30 -2.65
N ALA A 169 -2.49 -8.08 -3.14
CA ALA A 169 -3.37 -7.86 -4.28
C ALA A 169 -2.76 -8.37 -5.60
N TYR A 170 -1.45 -8.17 -5.75
CA TYR A 170 -0.70 -8.57 -6.94
C TYR A 170 0.10 -9.86 -6.76
N GLY A 171 0.12 -10.42 -5.55
CA GLY A 171 0.76 -11.71 -5.26
C GLY A 171 0.15 -12.83 -6.10
N ARG A 172 1.00 -13.74 -6.58
CA ARG A 172 0.62 -14.93 -7.34
C ARG A 172 1.40 -16.13 -6.81
N PRO A 173 0.88 -17.36 -6.90
CA PRO A 173 1.64 -18.53 -6.50
C PRO A 173 3.01 -18.58 -7.20
N GLY A 174 4.08 -18.67 -6.42
CA GLY A 174 5.46 -18.65 -6.91
C GLY A 174 6.04 -17.28 -7.27
N PHE A 175 5.31 -16.19 -7.01
CA PHE A 175 5.79 -14.83 -7.20
C PHE A 175 5.58 -13.94 -5.98
N ASP A 176 6.65 -13.23 -5.62
CA ASP A 176 6.62 -12.17 -4.63
C ASP A 176 6.62 -10.82 -5.30
N VAL A 177 5.55 -10.06 -5.07
CA VAL A 177 5.35 -8.75 -5.70
C VAL A 177 5.41 -7.66 -4.63
N PHE A 178 6.16 -6.59 -4.87
CA PHE A 178 6.27 -5.42 -4.00
C PHE A 178 5.82 -4.18 -4.75
N GLU A 179 5.07 -3.30 -4.08
CA GLU A 179 4.66 -2.02 -4.67
C GLU A 179 5.57 -0.90 -4.17
N ARG A 180 6.23 -0.19 -5.09
CA ARG A 180 7.05 1.00 -4.79
C ARG A 180 6.88 2.03 -5.90
N ASP A 181 6.60 3.27 -5.51
CA ASP A 181 6.47 4.42 -6.43
C ASP A 181 5.48 4.18 -7.59
N GLY A 182 4.38 3.46 -7.31
CA GLY A 182 3.37 3.09 -8.32
C GLY A 182 3.83 2.00 -9.29
N ARG A 183 4.96 1.33 -9.02
CA ARG A 183 5.52 0.24 -9.82
C ARG A 183 5.48 -1.08 -9.06
N LEU A 184 5.39 -2.17 -9.79
CA LEU A 184 5.35 -3.52 -9.24
C LEU A 184 6.71 -4.17 -9.45
N TRP A 185 7.41 -4.41 -8.35
CA TRP A 185 8.63 -5.19 -8.30
C TRP A 185 8.27 -6.66 -8.14
N VAL A 186 8.63 -7.49 -9.09
CA VAL A 186 8.21 -8.89 -9.19
C VAL A 186 9.44 -9.78 -9.14
N PHE A 187 9.40 -10.76 -8.23
CA PHE A 187 10.44 -11.75 -8.05
C PHE A 187 9.82 -13.15 -8.05
N ALA A 188 10.57 -14.15 -8.51
CA ALA A 188 10.24 -15.53 -8.19
C ALA A 188 10.37 -15.73 -6.67
N SER A 189 9.43 -16.43 -6.07
CA SER A 189 9.47 -16.75 -4.64
C SER A 189 10.75 -17.50 -4.30
N ASP A 190 11.34 -17.17 -3.14
CA ASP A 190 12.57 -17.77 -2.63
C ASP A 190 13.81 -17.66 -3.55
N SER A 191 13.79 -16.70 -4.50
CA SER A 191 14.94 -16.44 -5.37
C SER A 191 16.05 -15.64 -4.66
N LYS A 192 17.30 -15.84 -5.07
CA LYS A 192 18.44 -15.04 -4.59
C LYS A 192 18.30 -13.55 -4.91
N ASP A 193 17.60 -13.22 -5.99
CA ASP A 193 17.29 -11.85 -6.39
C ASP A 193 16.32 -11.19 -5.41
N LEU A 194 15.35 -11.95 -4.89
CA LEU A 194 14.48 -11.50 -3.81
C LEU A 194 15.30 -11.19 -2.56
N GLU A 195 16.17 -12.11 -2.12
CA GLU A 195 17.03 -11.88 -0.94
C GLU A 195 17.88 -10.61 -1.10
N SER A 196 18.47 -10.43 -2.29
CA SER A 196 19.28 -9.25 -2.63
C SER A 196 18.44 -7.96 -2.61
N PHE A 197 17.22 -8.00 -3.16
CA PHE A 197 16.28 -6.88 -3.13
C PHE A 197 15.85 -6.51 -1.70
N LEU A 198 15.70 -7.50 -0.83
CA LEU A 198 15.35 -7.25 0.58
C LEU A 198 16.51 -6.71 1.39
N ALA A 199 17.73 -7.14 1.09
CA ALA A 199 18.94 -6.67 1.75
C ALA A 199 19.33 -5.24 1.32
N HIS A 200 19.23 -4.94 0.03
CA HIS A 200 19.80 -3.73 -0.56
C HIS A 200 18.79 -2.77 -1.18
N GLY A 201 17.54 -3.19 -1.35
CA GLY A 201 16.45 -2.38 -1.91
C GLY A 201 16.35 -2.43 -3.44
N GLU A 202 17.43 -2.65 -4.16
CA GLU A 202 17.46 -2.82 -5.63
C GLU A 202 18.40 -3.98 -6.02
N PRO A 203 17.99 -4.87 -6.93
CA PRO A 203 18.84 -5.95 -7.42
C PRO A 203 19.93 -5.41 -8.36
N ALA A 204 21.04 -6.13 -8.46
CA ALA A 204 22.18 -5.73 -9.31
C ALA A 204 21.83 -5.62 -10.80
N LYS A 205 20.83 -6.38 -11.26
CA LYS A 205 20.26 -6.30 -12.60
C LYS A 205 18.75 -6.24 -12.47
N SER A 206 18.13 -5.37 -13.25
CA SER A 206 16.67 -5.31 -13.36
C SER A 206 16.24 -5.02 -14.79
N VAL A 207 15.06 -5.53 -15.13
CA VAL A 207 14.35 -5.29 -16.39
C VAL A 207 13.07 -4.53 -16.04
N THR A 208 12.76 -3.49 -16.81
CA THR A 208 11.56 -2.67 -16.63
C THR A 208 10.63 -2.81 -17.82
N LEU A 209 9.38 -3.23 -17.57
CA LEU A 209 8.32 -3.31 -18.57
C LEU A 209 7.24 -2.28 -18.26
N VAL A 210 7.27 -1.17 -19.00
CA VAL A 210 6.31 -0.07 -18.85
C VAL A 210 4.95 -0.51 -19.40
N GLY A 211 3.89 -0.33 -18.61
CA GLY A 211 2.52 -0.64 -19.02
C GLY A 211 2.16 -2.13 -19.08
N ALA A 212 3.07 -3.03 -18.67
CA ALA A 212 2.89 -4.47 -18.84
C ALA A 212 2.20 -5.17 -17.65
N GLY A 213 2.01 -4.45 -16.53
CA GLY A 213 1.39 -4.95 -15.32
C GLY A 213 -0.12 -4.78 -15.28
N PRO A 214 -0.78 -5.34 -14.24
CA PRO A 214 -2.18 -5.06 -13.95
C PRO A 214 -2.46 -3.55 -13.93
N GLU A 215 -3.62 -3.14 -14.47
CA GLU A 215 -4.03 -1.72 -14.54
C GLU A 215 -3.06 -0.82 -15.34
N GLY A 216 -2.22 -1.40 -16.22
CA GLY A 216 -1.22 -0.65 -16.98
C GLY A 216 -0.03 -0.19 -16.12
N ARG A 217 0.19 -0.81 -14.96
CA ARG A 217 1.32 -0.50 -14.09
C ARG A 217 2.64 -0.96 -14.70
N THR A 218 3.73 -0.35 -14.28
CA THR A 218 5.09 -0.75 -14.68
C THR A 218 5.53 -1.97 -13.87
N LEU A 219 6.04 -3.00 -14.54
CA LEU A 219 6.67 -4.14 -13.90
C LEU A 219 8.19 -3.96 -13.88
N ILE A 220 8.82 -4.30 -12.76
CA ILE A 220 10.27 -4.35 -12.60
C ILE A 220 10.63 -5.71 -12.02
N GLY A 221 11.63 -6.38 -12.54
CA GLY A 221 12.05 -7.69 -12.04
C GLY A 221 13.50 -7.99 -12.41
N PRO A 222 14.09 -9.08 -11.88
CA PRO A 222 15.50 -9.40 -12.10
C PRO A 222 15.81 -9.79 -13.55
N SER A 223 14.82 -10.35 -14.26
CA SER A 223 14.97 -10.79 -15.65
C SER A 223 13.66 -10.65 -16.43
N ARG A 224 13.76 -10.74 -17.77
CA ARG A 224 12.59 -10.66 -18.65
C ARG A 224 11.70 -11.89 -18.49
N GLU A 225 12.31 -13.05 -18.28
CA GLU A 225 11.68 -14.35 -18.11
C GLU A 225 10.78 -14.35 -16.87
N VAL A 226 11.26 -13.84 -15.73
CA VAL A 226 10.45 -13.71 -14.50
C VAL A 226 9.22 -12.84 -14.75
N LEU A 227 9.37 -11.73 -15.48
CA LEU A 227 8.26 -10.82 -15.76
C LEU A 227 7.26 -11.39 -16.75
N ASP A 228 7.71 -12.09 -17.79
CA ASP A 228 6.81 -12.76 -18.74
C ASP A 228 6.09 -13.95 -18.08
N SER A 229 6.76 -14.68 -17.20
CA SER A 229 6.17 -15.74 -16.38
C SER A 229 5.10 -15.20 -15.41
N TYR A 230 5.38 -14.08 -14.74
CA TYR A 230 4.37 -13.39 -13.92
C TYR A 230 3.17 -12.93 -14.74
N ARG A 231 3.38 -12.37 -15.94
CA ARG A 231 2.30 -11.98 -16.85
C ARG A 231 1.47 -13.18 -17.30
N ALA A 232 2.09 -14.32 -17.56
CA ALA A 232 1.40 -15.57 -17.85
C ALA A 232 0.56 -16.02 -16.65
N SER A 233 1.07 -15.91 -15.42
CA SER A 233 0.31 -16.22 -14.20
C SER A 233 -0.93 -15.33 -14.03
N ILE A 234 -0.87 -14.06 -14.45
CA ILE A 234 -2.03 -13.16 -14.43
C ILE A 234 -3.04 -13.55 -15.51
N ARG A 235 -2.57 -13.85 -16.71
CA ARG A 235 -3.42 -14.11 -17.88
C ARG A 235 -4.09 -15.48 -17.83
N TYR A 236 -3.38 -16.49 -17.38
CA TYR A 236 -3.79 -17.90 -17.46
C TYR A 236 -3.87 -18.59 -16.10
N GLY A 237 -3.68 -17.85 -15.00
CA GLY A 237 -3.86 -18.38 -13.65
C GLY A 237 -5.31 -18.77 -13.38
N ALA A 238 -5.50 -19.85 -12.62
CA ALA A 238 -6.79 -20.32 -12.14
C ALA A 238 -6.69 -20.68 -10.65
N PRO A 239 -7.77 -20.57 -9.86
CA PRO A 239 -7.74 -20.92 -8.45
C PRO A 239 -7.21 -22.34 -8.20
N GLY A 240 -6.21 -22.48 -7.32
CA GLY A 240 -5.59 -23.77 -7.02
C GLY A 240 -4.50 -24.20 -8.00
N PHE A 241 -4.12 -23.33 -8.94
CA PHE A 241 -3.05 -23.57 -9.90
C PHE A 241 -2.01 -22.43 -9.91
N ALA A 242 -0.75 -22.81 -9.91
CA ALA A 242 0.38 -21.95 -10.20
C ALA A 242 0.76 -22.10 -11.67
N VAL A 243 0.85 -20.99 -12.40
CA VAL A 243 1.18 -20.97 -13.83
C VAL A 243 2.46 -20.17 -14.06
N PHE A 244 3.40 -20.78 -14.75
CA PHE A 244 4.68 -20.18 -15.11
C PHE A 244 4.90 -20.27 -16.62
N LEU A 245 5.59 -19.29 -17.19
CA LEU A 245 6.10 -19.36 -18.55
C LEU A 245 7.60 -19.63 -18.49
N ASP A 246 8.02 -20.74 -19.10
CA ASP A 246 9.44 -21.11 -19.20
C ASP A 246 9.70 -21.72 -20.58
N ASP A 247 10.75 -21.23 -21.25
CA ASP A 247 11.10 -21.61 -22.64
C ASP A 247 9.89 -21.56 -23.62
N GLY A 248 9.00 -20.57 -23.45
CA GLY A 248 7.80 -20.41 -24.27
C GLY A 248 6.71 -21.48 -24.03
N ARG A 249 6.81 -22.25 -22.95
CA ARG A 249 5.84 -23.27 -22.54
C ARG A 249 5.17 -22.87 -21.23
N LEU A 250 3.88 -23.16 -21.11
CA LEU A 250 3.13 -22.94 -19.89
C LEU A 250 3.32 -24.12 -18.96
N TRP A 251 4.00 -23.89 -17.85
CA TRP A 251 4.03 -24.82 -16.73
C TRP A 251 2.82 -24.59 -15.83
N VAL A 252 2.14 -25.68 -15.51
CA VAL A 252 0.92 -25.68 -14.71
C VAL A 252 1.10 -26.66 -13.57
N LEU A 253 1.12 -26.12 -12.35
CA LEU A 253 1.31 -26.90 -11.12
C LEU A 253 0.15 -26.62 -10.16
N ARG A 254 -0.12 -27.55 -9.25
CA ARG A 254 -1.13 -27.32 -8.20
C ARG A 254 -0.53 -26.47 -7.08
N GLU A 255 -1.31 -25.54 -6.56
CA GLU A 255 -0.90 -24.75 -5.40
C GLU A 255 -0.63 -25.67 -4.20
N GLY A 256 0.50 -25.45 -3.52
CA GLY A 256 0.89 -26.22 -2.33
C GLY A 256 1.37 -27.65 -2.59
N SER A 257 1.43 -28.11 -3.86
CA SER A 257 1.97 -29.44 -4.17
C SER A 257 3.48 -29.49 -4.00
N ASP A 258 4.02 -30.70 -3.81
CA ASP A 258 5.47 -30.89 -3.78
C ASP A 258 6.10 -30.60 -5.15
N ASP A 259 5.39 -30.86 -6.26
CA ASP A 259 5.87 -30.49 -7.59
C ASP A 259 6.08 -28.98 -7.75
N LEU A 260 5.25 -28.15 -7.11
CA LEU A 260 5.43 -26.70 -7.11
C LEU A 260 6.69 -26.30 -6.32
N LYS A 261 6.93 -26.92 -5.17
CA LYS A 261 8.15 -26.67 -4.38
C LYS A 261 9.40 -27.09 -5.15
N ASP A 262 9.34 -28.25 -5.80
CA ASP A 262 10.41 -28.76 -6.65
C ASP A 262 10.65 -27.81 -7.83
N PHE A 263 9.58 -27.37 -8.51
CA PHE A 263 9.67 -26.41 -9.62
C PHE A 263 10.34 -25.10 -9.19
N LEU A 264 9.97 -24.55 -8.03
CA LEU A 264 10.58 -23.31 -7.51
C LEU A 264 12.04 -23.49 -7.08
N SER A 265 12.42 -24.70 -6.66
CA SER A 265 13.78 -24.99 -6.16
C SER A 265 14.77 -25.37 -7.26
N VAL A 266 14.35 -26.21 -8.21
CA VAL A 266 15.21 -26.81 -9.24
C VAL A 266 14.75 -26.57 -10.68
N GLY A 267 13.57 -25.96 -10.90
CA GLY A 267 13.05 -25.66 -12.24
C GLY A 267 12.10 -26.75 -12.75
N GLU A 268 12.60 -27.86 -13.28
CA GLU A 268 11.71 -28.91 -13.81
C GLU A 268 11.39 -30.01 -12.78
N PRO A 269 10.11 -30.36 -12.52
CA PRO A 269 9.75 -31.48 -11.67
C PRO A 269 10.18 -32.82 -12.28
N ALA A 270 10.42 -33.81 -11.41
CA ALA A 270 10.95 -35.12 -11.79
C ALA A 270 10.08 -35.89 -12.80
N LYS A 271 8.76 -35.62 -12.82
CA LYS A 271 7.82 -36.15 -13.81
C LYS A 271 7.05 -34.99 -14.40
N SER A 272 6.91 -35.00 -15.72
CA SER A 272 6.02 -34.06 -16.41
C SER A 272 5.45 -34.70 -17.67
N VAL A 273 4.24 -34.26 -18.02
CA VAL A 273 3.61 -34.49 -19.32
C VAL A 273 3.71 -33.22 -20.16
N THR A 274 3.83 -33.36 -21.47
CA THR A 274 3.88 -32.23 -22.41
C THR A 274 2.71 -32.35 -23.39
N LEU A 275 1.86 -31.32 -23.42
CA LEU A 275 0.69 -31.24 -24.28
C LEU A 275 0.90 -30.13 -25.31
N ILE A 276 1.19 -30.52 -26.55
CA ILE A 276 1.49 -29.60 -27.64
C ILE A 276 0.19 -29.01 -28.20
N GLY A 277 0.10 -27.68 -28.29
CA GLY A 277 -1.02 -27.00 -28.94
C GLY A 277 -2.33 -27.00 -28.15
N VAL A 278 -2.32 -27.46 -26.89
CA VAL A 278 -3.54 -27.59 -26.07
C VAL A 278 -3.78 -26.34 -25.21
N GLY A 279 -2.74 -25.54 -24.96
CA GLY A 279 -2.84 -24.32 -24.16
C GLY A 279 -3.50 -23.16 -24.91
N PRO A 280 -3.83 -22.08 -24.18
CA PRO A 280 -4.29 -20.82 -24.77
C PRO A 280 -3.36 -20.37 -25.91
N ASP A 281 -3.95 -19.81 -26.96
CA ASP A 281 -3.22 -19.35 -28.15
C ASP A 281 -2.39 -20.46 -28.85
N GLY A 282 -2.74 -21.74 -28.64
CA GLY A 282 -2.01 -22.88 -29.20
C GLY A 282 -0.68 -23.17 -28.50
N GLN A 283 -0.50 -22.69 -27.27
CA GLN A 283 0.73 -22.89 -26.50
C GLN A 283 0.93 -24.35 -26.06
N THR A 284 2.19 -24.73 -25.86
CA THR A 284 2.55 -26.01 -25.25
C THR A 284 2.38 -25.92 -23.74
N VAL A 285 1.69 -26.89 -23.15
CA VAL A 285 1.44 -26.97 -21.70
C VAL A 285 2.26 -28.11 -21.11
N ARG A 286 3.00 -27.85 -20.04
CA ARG A 286 3.68 -28.85 -19.20
C ARG A 286 3.04 -28.88 -17.82
N ALA A 287 2.83 -30.08 -17.29
CA ALA A 287 2.28 -30.30 -15.96
C ALA A 287 2.88 -31.57 -15.35
N PRO A 288 2.83 -31.77 -14.02
CA PRO A 288 3.33 -32.99 -13.38
C PRO A 288 2.67 -34.27 -13.91
N ASP A 289 1.37 -34.17 -14.23
CA ASP A 289 0.56 -35.26 -14.75
C ASP A 289 -0.58 -34.75 -15.64
N ARG A 290 -1.20 -35.67 -16.40
CA ARG A 290 -2.27 -35.36 -17.35
C ARG A 290 -3.53 -34.82 -16.66
N ALA A 291 -3.88 -35.34 -15.49
CA ALA A 291 -5.07 -34.91 -14.76
C ALA A 291 -4.93 -33.48 -14.24
N THR A 292 -3.73 -33.06 -13.84
CA THR A 292 -3.43 -31.67 -13.46
C THR A 292 -3.57 -30.73 -14.65
N ALA A 293 -3.04 -31.09 -15.82
CA ALA A 293 -3.20 -30.29 -17.04
C ALA A 293 -4.68 -30.17 -17.46
N ASP A 294 -5.41 -31.29 -17.50
CA ASP A 294 -6.83 -31.30 -17.90
C ASP A 294 -7.71 -30.51 -16.92
N ALA A 295 -7.43 -30.60 -15.61
CA ALA A 295 -8.14 -29.84 -14.58
C ALA A 295 -7.91 -28.33 -14.71
N TRP A 296 -6.69 -27.89 -15.00
CA TRP A 296 -6.41 -26.48 -15.25
C TRP A 296 -7.06 -25.99 -16.55
N LEU A 297 -6.98 -26.76 -17.63
CA LEU A 297 -7.64 -26.45 -18.90
C LEU A 297 -9.16 -26.30 -18.74
N ALA A 298 -9.78 -27.10 -17.87
CA ALA A 298 -11.18 -26.97 -17.53
C ALA A 298 -11.47 -25.72 -16.70
N ALA A 299 -10.52 -25.24 -15.89
CA ALA A 299 -10.68 -24.08 -15.02
C ALA A 299 -10.49 -22.72 -15.72
N ILE A 300 -9.78 -22.69 -16.85
CA ILE A 300 -9.52 -21.46 -17.63
C ILE A 300 -10.47 -21.26 -18.82
N ARG A 301 -11.42 -22.18 -19.04
CA ARG A 301 -12.46 -22.10 -20.08
C ARG A 301 -13.68 -21.37 -19.56
#